data_AF-A0A9P9D624-F1
#
_entry.id   AF-A0A9P9D624-F1
#
_cell.length_a   1.000
_cell.length_b   1.000
_cell.length_c   1.000
_cell.angle_alpha   90.00
_cell.angle_beta   90.00
_cell.angle_gamma   90.00
#
_symmetry.space_group_name_H-M   'P 1'
#
loop_
_entity.id
_entity.type
_entity.pdbx_description
1 polymer ?
#
loop_
_entity_poly.entity_id
_entity_poly.type
_entity_poly.pdbx_seq_one_letter_code
_entity_poly.pdbx_strand_id
1 'polypeptide(L)'
;MSSALRLRQEAQRMGPKADPVWQKAMQVPFLDEKPMSGPPRCTAQDFDLPHLRRCIFDPNTMTWEDKLGGGLDGYVWKVWFGERGPFALKVFWDADPPDFHHYYAPQRECQNAAILQMMEASIAQAAVESTPIRVHANPRTQNEALNNLYAFSDEGRQAQSYPGSSKTVPIVSMPRTRECFGWLRLSGDMFCRLPLDLKAPSFKMSKIQRSMSSDRNYIALVYEYVEEGKNNKAVVEDVDRFFWLAGFGHTMSPSAKNWKSGVLVDLADIVHVGGYGWKEQLYKPRTADLILIK
;
A
#
# COMPACT_ATOMS: atom_id res chain seq x y z
N MET A 1 -19.27 -28.99 -35.81
CA MET A 1 -19.08 -27.99 -34.73
C MET A 1 -17.62 -27.57 -34.72
N SER A 2 -17.31 -26.26 -34.76
CA SER A 2 -15.91 -25.80 -34.80
C SER A 2 -15.20 -26.05 -33.46
N SER A 3 -13.93 -26.44 -33.51
CA SER A 3 -13.07 -26.68 -32.33
C SER A 3 -13.10 -25.50 -31.34
N ALA A 4 -13.16 -24.26 -31.86
CA ALA A 4 -13.26 -23.04 -31.07
C ALA A 4 -14.56 -22.93 -30.25
N LEU A 5 -15.68 -23.42 -30.77
CA LEU A 5 -16.97 -23.41 -30.06
C LEU A 5 -16.97 -24.40 -28.89
N ARG A 6 -16.31 -25.56 -29.08
CA ARG A 6 -16.16 -26.61 -28.06
C ARG A 6 -15.24 -26.16 -26.93
N LEU A 7 -14.10 -25.54 -27.26
CA LEU A 7 -13.17 -24.96 -26.28
C LEU A 7 -13.82 -23.85 -25.45
N ARG A 8 -14.66 -23.02 -26.08
CA ARG A 8 -15.40 -21.96 -25.37
C ARG A 8 -16.46 -22.51 -24.42
N GLN A 9 -17.17 -23.56 -24.84
CA GLN A 9 -18.15 -24.25 -23.98
C GLN A 9 -17.46 -24.99 -22.83
N GLU A 10 -16.32 -25.64 -23.06
CA GLU A 10 -15.49 -26.26 -22.01
C GLU A 10 -14.94 -25.22 -21.03
N ALA A 11 -14.45 -24.07 -21.51
CA ALA A 11 -13.98 -22.98 -20.65
C ALA A 11 -15.10 -22.37 -19.80
N GLN A 12 -16.33 -22.28 -20.33
CA GLN A 12 -17.50 -21.85 -19.56
C GLN A 12 -17.95 -22.91 -18.55
N ARG A 13 -17.76 -24.21 -18.85
CA ARG A 13 -18.12 -25.33 -17.97
C ARG A 13 -17.14 -25.55 -16.82
N MET A 14 -15.86 -25.28 -17.04
CA MET A 14 -14.81 -25.51 -16.03
C MET A 14 -14.69 -24.39 -14.99
N GLY A 15 -15.35 -23.25 -15.19
CA GLY A 15 -15.10 -22.04 -14.39
C GLY A 15 -13.65 -21.56 -14.53
N PRO A 16 -13.25 -20.46 -13.86
CA PRO A 16 -11.84 -20.09 -13.79
C PRO A 16 -11.06 -21.25 -13.13
N LYS A 17 -9.99 -21.72 -13.79
CA LYS A 17 -9.06 -22.66 -13.17
C LYS A 17 -8.57 -22.06 -11.85
N ALA A 18 -8.59 -22.85 -10.78
CA ALA A 18 -7.96 -22.47 -9.53
C ALA A 18 -6.51 -22.06 -9.83
N ASP A 19 -6.15 -20.82 -9.50
CA ASP A 19 -4.78 -20.33 -9.55
C ASP A 19 -4.19 -20.50 -8.14
N PRO A 20 -3.37 -21.53 -7.88
CA PRO A 20 -2.86 -21.81 -6.54
C PRO A 20 -1.93 -20.69 -6.04
N VAL A 21 -1.29 -19.96 -6.95
CA VAL A 21 -0.40 -18.84 -6.61
C VAL A 21 -1.24 -17.68 -6.08
N TRP A 22 -2.31 -17.33 -6.79
CA TRP A 22 -3.27 -16.32 -6.33
C TRP A 22 -3.92 -16.73 -5.00
N GLN A 23 -4.43 -17.97 -4.88
CA GLN A 23 -5.06 -18.45 -3.65
C GLN A 23 -4.11 -18.36 -2.45
N LYS A 24 -2.85 -18.76 -2.62
CA LYS A 24 -1.83 -18.66 -1.58
C LYS A 24 -1.54 -17.20 -1.22
N ALA A 25 -1.44 -16.32 -2.22
CA ALA A 25 -1.20 -14.89 -1.99
C ALA A 25 -2.31 -14.23 -1.16
N MET A 26 -3.57 -14.55 -1.43
CA MET A 26 -4.73 -14.00 -0.72
C MET A 26 -4.85 -14.47 0.75
N GLN A 27 -4.10 -15.50 1.14
CA GLN A 27 -4.09 -16.05 2.50
C GLN A 27 -2.91 -15.55 3.35
N VAL A 28 -1.98 -14.79 2.77
CA VAL A 28 -0.82 -14.26 3.52
C VAL A 28 -1.33 -13.25 4.56
N PRO A 29 -1.06 -13.48 5.87
CA PRO A 29 -1.43 -12.52 6.91
C PRO A 29 -0.72 -11.17 6.70
N PHE A 30 -1.39 -10.07 7.04
CA PHE A 30 -0.88 -8.71 6.82
C PHE A 30 -1.26 -7.71 7.92
N LEU A 31 -1.99 -8.17 8.95
CA LEU A 31 -2.37 -7.37 10.11
C LEU A 31 -1.67 -7.93 11.35
N ASP A 32 -1.14 -7.04 12.19
CA ASP A 32 -0.61 -7.32 13.52
C ASP A 32 -1.53 -6.65 14.56
N GLU A 33 -2.00 -7.43 15.53
CA GLU A 33 -2.86 -6.97 16.63
C GLU A 33 -2.12 -6.10 17.64
N LYS A 34 -0.78 -6.10 17.62
CA LYS A 34 0.03 -5.22 18.47
C LYS A 34 -0.28 -3.76 18.16
N PRO A 35 -0.38 -2.90 19.20
CA PRO A 35 -0.59 -1.47 19.00
C PRO A 35 0.61 -0.86 18.26
N MET A 36 0.32 0.09 17.38
CA MET A 36 1.32 0.90 16.69
C MET A 36 1.92 1.95 17.63
N SER A 37 2.74 1.46 18.57
CA SER A 37 3.48 2.28 19.53
C SER A 37 4.98 2.08 19.31
N GLY A 38 5.71 3.18 19.14
CA GLY A 38 7.15 3.15 18.85
C GLY A 38 7.51 2.61 17.45
N PRO A 39 8.81 2.51 17.14
CA PRO A 39 9.28 2.01 15.84
C PRO A 39 8.93 0.53 15.64
N PRO A 40 8.71 0.08 14.39
CA PRO A 40 8.58 -1.33 14.08
C PRO A 40 9.92 -2.06 14.23
N ARG A 41 9.86 -3.39 14.31
CA ARG A 41 11.05 -4.23 14.12
C ARG A 41 11.41 -4.24 12.64
N CYS A 42 12.70 -4.38 12.34
CA CYS A 42 13.23 -4.30 10.99
C CYS A 42 14.03 -5.55 10.62
N THR A 43 13.64 -6.73 11.10
CA THR A 43 14.33 -7.98 10.71
C THR A 43 13.98 -8.37 9.27
N ALA A 44 14.84 -9.15 8.61
CA ALA A 44 14.57 -9.63 7.25
C ALA A 44 13.24 -10.41 7.17
N GLN A 45 12.90 -11.15 8.24
CA GLN A 45 11.62 -11.84 8.36
C GLN A 45 10.42 -10.87 8.40
N ASP A 46 10.56 -9.71 9.05
CA ASP A 46 9.49 -8.70 9.05
C ASP A 46 9.32 -8.08 7.64
N PHE A 47 10.37 -7.98 6.82
CA PHE A 47 10.28 -7.59 5.40
C PHE A 47 9.67 -8.69 4.50
N ASP A 48 9.89 -9.97 4.83
CA ASP A 48 9.25 -11.11 4.13
C ASP A 48 7.73 -11.14 4.34
N LEU A 49 7.32 -10.85 5.58
CA LEU A 49 5.93 -10.90 6.02
C LEU A 49 5.56 -9.58 6.71
N PRO A 50 5.41 -8.50 5.94
CA PRO A 50 5.11 -7.18 6.50
C PRO A 50 3.68 -7.16 7.04
N HIS A 51 3.57 -6.96 8.36
CA HIS A 51 2.28 -6.83 9.05
C HIS A 51 2.11 -5.41 9.56
N LEU A 52 0.98 -4.78 9.22
CA LEU A 52 0.67 -3.46 9.74
C LEU A 52 0.13 -3.58 11.17
N ARG A 53 0.67 -2.80 12.10
CA ARG A 53 0.22 -2.74 13.50
C ARG A 53 -1.11 -2.03 13.66
N ARG A 54 -1.84 -2.36 14.71
CA ARG A 54 -3.18 -1.82 15.00
C ARG A 54 -3.11 -0.35 15.43
N CYS A 55 -4.03 0.45 14.93
CA CYS A 55 -4.15 1.85 15.32
C CYS A 55 -4.49 1.97 16.82
N ILE A 56 -3.87 2.96 17.47
CA ILE A 56 -4.05 3.21 18.91
C ILE A 56 -5.21 4.17 19.21
N PHE A 57 -5.85 4.73 18.20
CA PHE A 57 -6.98 5.65 18.38
C PHE A 57 -8.25 4.85 18.70
N ASP A 58 -9.11 5.41 19.56
CA ASP A 58 -10.38 4.78 19.94
C ASP A 58 -11.47 5.07 18.89
N PRO A 59 -11.96 4.07 18.14
CA PRO A 59 -13.01 4.25 17.15
C PRO A 59 -14.32 4.80 17.71
N ASN A 60 -14.58 4.63 19.01
CA ASN A 60 -15.81 5.13 19.64
C ASN A 60 -15.81 6.66 19.79
N THR A 61 -14.63 7.29 19.74
CA THR A 61 -14.48 8.75 19.78
C THR A 61 -14.49 9.39 18.39
N MET A 62 -14.69 8.58 17.35
CA MET A 62 -14.55 9.02 15.97
C MET A 62 -15.74 9.89 15.53
N THR A 63 -15.43 11.03 14.92
CA THR A 63 -16.43 11.89 14.28
C THR A 63 -16.07 12.12 12.82
N TRP A 64 -17.10 12.25 11.97
CA TRP A 64 -16.98 12.36 10.52
C TRP A 64 -17.11 13.83 10.11
N GLU A 65 -16.14 14.35 9.38
CA GLU A 65 -16.15 15.75 8.91
C GLU A 65 -16.61 15.82 7.45
N ASP A 66 -15.95 15.09 6.55
CA ASP A 66 -16.23 15.19 5.10
C ASP A 66 -15.88 13.90 4.34
N LYS A 67 -16.42 13.76 3.13
CA LYS A 67 -16.01 12.73 2.16
C LYS A 67 -14.87 13.24 1.31
N LEU A 68 -13.75 12.52 1.32
CA LEU A 68 -12.58 12.85 0.50
C LEU A 68 -12.62 12.18 -0.88
N GLY A 69 -13.49 11.18 -1.06
CA GLY A 69 -13.70 10.47 -2.32
C GLY A 69 -13.42 8.98 -2.21
N GLY A 70 -13.50 8.28 -3.34
CA GLY A 70 -13.25 6.85 -3.36
C GLY A 70 -12.98 6.31 -4.76
N GLY A 71 -12.59 5.05 -4.80
CA GLY A 71 -12.20 4.35 -6.01
C GLY A 71 -12.49 2.86 -5.93
N LEU A 72 -11.78 2.06 -6.73
CA LEU A 72 -11.97 0.61 -6.82
C LEU A 72 -11.76 -0.12 -5.48
N ASP A 73 -10.84 0.39 -4.66
CA ASP A 73 -10.32 -0.30 -3.48
C ASP A 73 -11.07 0.07 -2.20
N GLY A 74 -11.52 1.32 -2.11
CA GLY A 74 -12.21 1.81 -0.93
C GLY A 74 -12.75 3.22 -1.08
N TYR A 75 -13.21 3.75 0.03
CA TYR A 75 -13.69 5.12 0.16
C TYR A 75 -12.98 5.79 1.33
N VAL A 76 -12.80 7.11 1.25
CA VAL A 76 -11.99 7.89 2.18
C VAL A 76 -12.82 9.02 2.77
N TRP A 77 -12.72 9.17 4.09
CA TRP A 77 -13.34 10.25 4.84
C TRP A 77 -12.29 11.05 5.60
N LYS A 78 -12.60 12.33 5.83
CA LYS A 78 -11.93 13.17 6.80
C LYS A 78 -12.59 12.96 8.15
N VAL A 79 -11.81 12.57 9.15
CA VAL A 79 -12.33 12.20 10.49
C VAL A 79 -11.49 12.79 11.60
N TRP A 80 -12.08 12.87 12.79
CA TRP A 80 -11.41 13.20 14.05
C TRP A 80 -11.57 12.05 15.03
N PHE A 81 -10.62 11.87 15.95
CA PHE A 81 -10.70 10.95 17.08
C PHE A 81 -10.62 11.75 18.38
N GLY A 82 -11.77 12.04 18.99
CA GLY A 82 -11.87 13.03 20.05
C GLY A 82 -11.42 14.42 19.54
N GLU A 83 -10.48 15.05 20.25
CA GLU A 83 -9.90 16.35 19.87
C GLU A 83 -8.71 16.23 18.90
N ARG A 84 -8.30 15.00 18.53
CA ARG A 84 -7.18 14.77 17.62
C ARG A 84 -7.65 14.68 16.18
N GLY A 85 -7.01 15.41 15.28
CA GLY A 85 -7.29 15.37 13.84
C GLY A 85 -6.94 16.68 13.14
N PRO A 86 -7.34 16.82 11.86
CA PRO A 86 -8.07 15.82 11.08
C PRO A 86 -7.17 14.68 10.57
N PHE A 87 -7.79 13.53 10.27
CA PHE A 87 -7.16 12.35 9.66
C PHE A 87 -7.90 11.91 8.39
N ALA A 88 -7.22 11.19 7.52
CA ALA A 88 -7.83 10.49 6.40
C ALA A 88 -8.09 9.02 6.77
N LEU A 89 -9.35 8.62 6.84
CA LEU A 89 -9.77 7.24 7.09
C LEU A 89 -10.14 6.57 5.76
N LYS A 90 -9.28 5.67 5.27
CA LYS A 90 -9.60 4.83 4.10
C LYS A 90 -10.24 3.54 4.58
N VAL A 91 -11.47 3.28 4.14
CA VAL A 91 -12.17 2.01 4.40
C VAL A 91 -12.27 1.25 3.09
N PHE A 92 -11.83 0.00 3.10
CA PHE A 92 -11.86 -0.84 1.91
C PHE A 92 -13.24 -1.47 1.70
N TRP A 93 -13.62 -1.67 0.44
CA TRP A 93 -14.88 -2.34 0.12
C TRP A 93 -14.85 -3.84 0.42
N ASP A 94 -13.68 -4.44 0.30
CA ASP A 94 -13.47 -5.87 0.48
C ASP A 94 -13.18 -6.15 1.97
N ALA A 95 -14.15 -6.75 2.66
CA ALA A 95 -13.99 -7.23 4.04
C ALA A 95 -13.19 -8.54 4.11
N ASP A 96 -13.25 -9.31 3.03
CA ASP A 96 -12.59 -10.60 2.81
C ASP A 96 -11.88 -10.56 1.46
N PRO A 97 -10.89 -11.44 1.21
CA PRO A 97 -10.27 -11.54 -0.10
C PRO A 97 -11.30 -11.74 -1.22
N PRO A 98 -11.12 -11.10 -2.40
CA PRO A 98 -12.06 -11.21 -3.50
C PRO A 98 -12.17 -12.66 -3.98
N ASP A 99 -13.33 -13.06 -4.48
CA ASP A 99 -13.59 -14.40 -5.05
C ASP A 99 -13.22 -14.49 -6.55
N PHE A 100 -12.61 -13.44 -7.10
CA PHE A 100 -12.14 -13.34 -8.48
C PHE A 100 -10.66 -12.95 -8.53
N HIS A 101 -10.01 -13.24 -9.66
CA HIS A 101 -8.58 -13.02 -9.86
C HIS A 101 -8.23 -11.52 -9.87
N HIS A 102 -7.90 -11.01 -8.69
CA HIS A 102 -7.53 -9.63 -8.43
C HIS A 102 -6.69 -9.57 -7.14
N TYR A 103 -5.95 -8.48 -6.93
CA TYR A 103 -5.28 -8.28 -5.65
C TYR A 103 -6.30 -7.96 -4.55
N TYR A 104 -5.96 -8.30 -3.30
CA TYR A 104 -6.71 -7.87 -2.12
C TYR A 104 -6.19 -6.51 -1.66
N ALA A 105 -7.00 -5.46 -1.83
CA ALA A 105 -6.57 -4.08 -1.60
C ALA A 105 -6.13 -3.78 -0.16
N PRO A 106 -6.88 -4.18 0.90
CA PRO A 106 -6.41 -4.08 2.27
C PRO A 106 -5.02 -4.67 2.49
N GLN A 107 -4.79 -5.88 1.95
CA GLN A 107 -3.51 -6.57 2.09
C GLN A 107 -2.37 -5.75 1.49
N ARG A 108 -2.49 -5.37 0.21
CA ARG A 108 -1.44 -4.61 -0.48
C ARG A 108 -1.10 -3.33 0.26
N GLU A 109 -2.11 -2.56 0.64
CA GLU A 109 -1.91 -1.25 1.24
C GLU A 109 -1.36 -1.34 2.67
N CYS A 110 -1.78 -2.35 3.45
CA CYS A 110 -1.19 -2.65 4.75
C CYS A 110 0.28 -3.05 4.64
N GLN A 111 0.62 -3.95 3.71
CA GLN A 111 1.99 -4.42 3.51
C GLN A 111 2.91 -3.27 3.08
N ASN A 112 2.46 -2.44 2.11
CA ASN A 112 3.21 -1.26 1.69
C ASN A 112 3.41 -0.27 2.85
N ALA A 113 2.36 0.02 3.62
CA ALA A 113 2.47 0.92 4.78
C ALA A 113 3.45 0.38 5.84
N ALA A 114 3.39 -0.93 6.14
CA ALA A 114 4.29 -1.56 7.10
C ALA A 114 5.75 -1.50 6.63
N ILE A 115 6.01 -1.78 5.35
CA ILE A 115 7.36 -1.67 4.77
C ILE A 115 7.89 -0.24 4.85
N LEU A 116 7.08 0.76 4.50
CA LEU A 116 7.51 2.17 4.58
C LEU A 116 7.84 2.58 6.02
N GLN A 117 7.09 2.12 7.01
CA GLN A 117 7.40 2.35 8.43
C GLN A 117 8.72 1.68 8.85
N MET A 118 8.98 0.46 8.37
CA MET A 118 10.26 -0.22 8.62
C MET A 118 11.42 0.52 7.96
N MET A 119 11.26 0.98 6.72
CA MET A 119 12.29 1.76 6.03
C MET A 119 12.59 3.08 6.75
N GLU A 120 11.58 3.82 7.19
CA GLU A 120 11.74 5.04 7.95
C GLU A 120 12.53 4.79 9.26
N ALA A 121 12.14 3.76 10.02
CA ALA A 121 12.83 3.38 11.25
C ALA A 121 14.29 2.93 11.00
N SER A 122 14.51 2.12 9.95
CA SER A 122 15.85 1.69 9.55
C SER A 122 16.75 2.86 9.14
N ILE A 123 16.22 3.84 8.40
CA ILE A 123 16.97 5.05 8.03
C ILE A 123 17.32 5.88 9.26
N ALA A 124 16.36 6.06 10.19
CA ALA A 124 16.61 6.77 11.43
C ALA A 124 17.70 6.11 12.27
N GLN A 125 17.67 4.78 12.39
CA GLN A 125 18.70 4.01 13.11
C GLN A 125 20.06 4.11 12.43
N ALA A 126 20.10 3.94 11.10
CA ALA A 126 21.32 4.08 10.30
C ALA A 126 21.97 5.46 10.44
N ALA A 127 21.17 6.52 10.58
CA ALA A 127 21.66 7.87 10.82
C ALA A 127 22.34 8.00 12.20
N VAL A 128 21.76 7.41 13.26
CA VAL A 128 22.35 7.38 14.61
C VAL A 128 23.68 6.62 14.61
N GLU A 129 23.76 5.52 13.87
CA GLU A 129 24.96 4.68 13.75
C GLU A 129 26.00 5.22 12.76
N SER A 130 25.67 6.28 12.00
CA SER A 130 26.51 6.81 10.91
C SER A 130 26.86 5.77 9.83
N THR A 131 25.94 4.84 9.58
CA THR A 131 26.07 3.70 8.64
C THR A 131 24.95 3.75 7.60
N PRO A 132 25.08 4.55 6.53
CA PRO A 132 23.99 4.75 5.58
C PRO A 132 23.61 3.44 4.88
N ILE A 133 22.31 3.25 4.66
CA ILE A 133 21.78 2.09 3.93
C ILE A 133 22.24 2.19 2.47
N ARG A 134 22.88 1.16 1.94
CA ARG A 134 23.39 1.10 0.57
C ARG A 134 22.55 0.16 -0.27
N VAL A 135 22.05 0.66 -1.38
CA VAL A 135 21.21 -0.08 -2.34
C VAL A 135 21.85 -0.08 -3.72
N HIS A 136 21.51 -1.04 -4.58
CA HIS A 136 21.89 -1.01 -5.99
C HIS A 136 21.43 0.30 -6.64
N ALA A 137 22.34 0.95 -7.38
CA ALA A 137 22.10 2.27 -7.98
C ALA A 137 21.13 2.26 -9.17
N ASN A 138 20.98 1.10 -9.81
CA ASN A 138 20.19 0.90 -11.02
C ASN A 138 19.62 -0.53 -11.03
N PRO A 139 18.76 -0.88 -10.06
CA PRO A 139 18.16 -2.20 -9.98
C PRO A 139 17.18 -2.40 -11.14
N ARG A 140 17.27 -3.56 -11.80
CA ARG A 140 16.45 -3.91 -12.97
C ARG A 140 15.78 -5.26 -12.84
N THR A 141 16.34 -6.14 -12.02
CA THR A 141 15.83 -7.50 -11.81
C THR A 141 15.06 -7.60 -10.50
N GLN A 142 14.19 -8.60 -10.39
CA GLN A 142 13.52 -8.94 -9.13
C GLN A 142 14.52 -9.21 -8.01
N ASN A 143 15.65 -9.87 -8.31
CA ASN A 143 16.67 -10.17 -7.31
C ASN A 143 17.36 -8.90 -6.79
N GLU A 144 17.67 -7.94 -7.66
CA GLU A 144 18.24 -6.65 -7.24
C GLU A 144 17.23 -5.82 -6.44
N ALA A 145 15.95 -5.86 -6.82
CA ALA A 145 14.88 -5.21 -6.06
C ALA A 145 14.71 -5.83 -4.67
N LEU A 146 14.81 -7.16 -4.55
CA LEU A 146 14.82 -7.87 -3.27
C LEU A 146 16.05 -7.49 -2.43
N ASN A 147 17.25 -7.51 -3.01
CA ASN A 147 18.46 -7.08 -2.31
C ASN A 147 18.33 -5.65 -1.79
N ASN A 148 17.74 -4.75 -2.58
CA ASN A 148 17.47 -3.39 -2.17
C ASN A 148 16.44 -3.29 -1.05
N LEU A 149 15.37 -4.09 -1.08
CA LEU A 149 14.38 -4.16 -0.01
C LEU A 149 15.04 -4.64 1.30
N TYR A 150 15.78 -5.74 1.26
CA TYR A 150 16.45 -6.30 2.45
C TYR A 150 17.64 -5.46 2.92
N ALA A 151 18.16 -4.54 2.11
CA ALA A 151 19.19 -3.59 2.55
C ALA A 151 18.72 -2.75 3.75
N PHE A 152 17.41 -2.57 3.92
CA PHE A 152 16.82 -1.88 5.07
C PHE A 152 16.71 -2.77 6.31
N SER A 153 16.85 -4.09 6.19
CA SER A 153 16.74 -4.99 7.35
C SER A 153 17.94 -4.89 8.28
N ASP A 154 17.79 -5.31 9.54
CA ASP A 154 18.88 -5.32 10.52
C ASP A 154 20.06 -6.16 10.01
N GLU A 155 19.78 -7.33 9.43
CA GLU A 155 20.76 -8.22 8.81
C GLU A 155 21.40 -7.58 7.56
N GLY A 156 20.59 -6.93 6.72
CA GLY A 156 21.08 -6.23 5.54
C GLY A 156 22.03 -5.09 5.89
N ARG A 157 21.69 -4.27 6.89
CA ARG A 157 22.55 -3.19 7.37
C ARG A 157 23.85 -3.73 7.97
N GLN A 158 23.79 -4.78 8.79
CA GLN A 158 24.99 -5.42 9.36
C GLN A 158 25.93 -5.95 8.27
N ALA A 159 25.38 -6.63 7.24
CA ALA A 159 26.18 -7.18 6.14
C ALA A 159 26.87 -6.12 5.27
N GLN A 160 26.35 -4.89 5.24
CA GLN A 160 26.90 -3.77 4.45
C GLN A 160 28.09 -3.06 5.10
N SER A 161 28.49 -3.47 6.30
CA SER A 161 29.61 -2.87 7.04
C SER A 161 30.99 -3.07 6.38
N TYR A 162 31.06 -3.73 5.22
CA TYR A 162 32.28 -3.97 4.44
C TYR A 162 32.39 -3.01 3.24
N PRO A 163 33.61 -2.56 2.85
CA PRO A 163 33.80 -1.47 1.89
C PRO A 163 33.09 -1.72 0.56
N GLY A 164 32.21 -0.76 0.21
CA GLY A 164 31.22 -0.89 -0.84
C GLY A 164 31.78 -0.99 -2.26
N SER A 165 31.12 -1.80 -3.08
CA SER A 165 31.32 -1.82 -4.53
C SER A 165 30.78 -0.52 -5.18
N SER A 166 31.37 -0.12 -6.31
CA SER A 166 31.00 1.07 -7.11
C SER A 166 29.57 1.05 -7.69
N LYS A 167 28.79 -0.01 -7.44
CA LYS A 167 27.43 -0.22 -7.99
C LYS A 167 26.30 0.15 -7.02
N THR A 168 26.64 0.70 -5.86
CA THR A 168 25.67 1.05 -4.80
C THR A 168 25.60 2.54 -4.53
N VAL A 169 24.41 3.03 -4.17
CA VAL A 169 24.16 4.41 -3.70
C VAL A 169 23.66 4.40 -2.26
N PRO A 170 24.02 5.41 -1.46
CA PRO A 170 23.49 5.55 -0.11
C PRO A 170 22.06 6.12 -0.12
N ILE A 171 21.22 5.61 0.77
CA ILE A 171 19.93 6.18 1.18
C ILE A 171 20.14 6.77 2.57
N VAL A 172 20.15 8.10 2.64
CA VAL A 172 20.38 8.86 3.88
C VAL A 172 19.10 9.49 4.43
N SER A 173 18.04 9.52 3.62
CA SER A 173 16.76 10.12 3.96
C SER A 173 15.64 9.48 3.16
N MET A 174 14.45 9.46 3.74
CA MET A 174 13.21 9.10 3.05
C MET A 174 12.51 10.38 2.58
N PRO A 175 12.04 10.47 1.32
CA PRO A 175 11.20 11.58 0.90
C PRO A 175 9.86 11.55 1.65
N ARG A 176 9.12 12.66 1.63
CA ARG A 176 7.86 12.77 2.37
C ARG A 176 6.82 11.74 1.88
N THR A 177 6.56 10.73 2.71
CA THR A 177 5.43 9.81 2.55
C THR A 177 4.35 10.12 3.57
N ARG A 178 3.07 9.89 3.24
CA ARG A 178 1.96 10.09 4.18
C ARG A 178 2.11 9.20 5.41
N GLU A 179 1.95 9.76 6.60
CA GLU A 179 2.03 8.98 7.84
C GLU A 179 0.84 8.01 7.97
N CYS A 180 1.11 6.76 8.33
CA CYS A 180 0.09 5.75 8.64
C CYS A 180 0.04 5.53 10.14
N PHE A 181 -1.15 5.66 10.73
CA PHE A 181 -1.40 5.45 12.16
C PHE A 181 -1.92 4.04 12.47
N GLY A 182 -1.93 3.14 11.47
CA GLY A 182 -2.28 1.73 11.63
C GLY A 182 -3.69 1.40 11.18
N TRP A 183 -4.06 0.14 11.39
CA TRP A 183 -5.35 -0.39 10.96
C TRP A 183 -6.40 -0.40 12.08
N LEU A 184 -7.65 -0.29 11.67
CA LEU A 184 -8.86 -0.43 12.48
C LEU A 184 -9.79 -1.46 11.83
N ARG A 185 -10.62 -2.08 12.67
CA ARG A 185 -11.76 -2.88 12.21
C ARG A 185 -13.04 -2.17 12.63
N LEU A 186 -13.85 -1.80 11.64
CA LEU A 186 -15.05 -0.98 11.82
C LEU A 186 -16.30 -1.78 11.42
N SER A 187 -17.36 -1.65 12.20
CA SER A 187 -18.64 -2.29 11.88
C SER A 187 -19.31 -1.62 10.70
N GLY A 188 -19.85 -2.42 9.79
CA GLY A 188 -20.63 -2.00 8.64
C GLY A 188 -21.82 -1.11 8.99
N ASP A 189 -22.45 -1.38 10.13
CA ASP A 189 -23.58 -0.62 10.66
C ASP A 189 -23.23 0.87 10.88
N MET A 190 -21.97 1.18 11.22
CA MET A 190 -21.50 2.56 11.34
C MET A 190 -21.70 3.34 10.04
N PHE A 191 -21.38 2.72 8.89
CA PHE A 191 -21.51 3.37 7.57
C PHE A 191 -22.96 3.47 7.11
N CYS A 192 -23.80 2.51 7.49
CA CYS A 192 -25.22 2.54 7.18
C CYS A 192 -25.97 3.66 7.92
N ARG A 193 -25.49 4.05 9.10
CA ARG A 193 -26.05 5.11 9.95
C ARG A 193 -25.53 6.52 9.63
N LEU A 194 -24.54 6.66 8.74
CA LEU A 194 -24.04 7.97 8.34
C LEU A 194 -25.14 8.84 7.72
N PRO A 195 -25.09 10.17 7.91
CA PRO A 195 -25.86 11.13 7.11
C PRO A 195 -25.68 10.91 5.61
N LEU A 196 -26.70 11.21 4.79
CA LEU A 196 -26.72 10.93 3.35
C LEU A 196 -25.55 11.58 2.59
N ASP A 197 -25.19 12.79 2.97
CA ASP A 197 -24.04 13.54 2.47
C ASP A 197 -22.71 12.88 2.81
N LEU A 198 -22.61 12.13 3.92
CA LEU A 198 -21.43 11.37 4.33
C LEU A 198 -21.44 9.90 3.89
N LYS A 199 -22.56 9.38 3.39
CA LYS A 199 -22.61 8.01 2.84
C LYS A 199 -21.73 7.88 1.60
N ALA A 200 -20.95 6.82 1.56
CA ALA A 200 -20.25 6.42 0.36
C ALA A 200 -21.28 5.96 -0.69
N PRO A 201 -21.16 6.42 -1.95
CA PRO A 201 -22.07 5.99 -3.00
C PRO A 201 -21.83 4.51 -3.33
N SER A 202 -22.92 3.76 -3.47
CA SER A 202 -22.84 2.47 -4.15
C SER A 202 -22.58 2.72 -5.63
N PHE A 203 -21.58 2.07 -6.21
CA PHE A 203 -21.32 2.19 -7.64
C PHE A 203 -20.89 0.87 -8.25
N LYS A 204 -21.12 0.76 -9.56
CA LYS A 204 -20.78 -0.41 -10.35
C LYS A 204 -19.66 -0.04 -11.32
N MET A 205 -18.53 -0.73 -11.21
CA MET A 205 -17.44 -0.61 -12.17
C MET A 205 -17.26 -1.95 -12.88
N SER A 206 -17.56 -1.97 -14.17
CA SER A 206 -17.61 -3.20 -14.97
C SER A 206 -18.55 -4.24 -14.34
N LYS A 207 -18.02 -5.39 -13.91
CA LYS A 207 -18.76 -6.47 -13.25
C LYS A 207 -18.75 -6.40 -11.72
N ILE A 208 -18.02 -5.45 -11.14
CA ILE A 208 -17.84 -5.31 -9.69
C ILE A 208 -18.84 -4.28 -9.17
N GLN A 209 -19.66 -4.69 -8.22
CA GLN A 209 -20.52 -3.80 -7.45
C GLN A 209 -19.84 -3.47 -6.11
N ARG A 210 -19.68 -2.19 -5.79
CA ARG A 210 -19.10 -1.71 -4.54
C ARG A 210 -20.18 -1.08 -3.67
N SER A 211 -20.30 -1.57 -2.43
CA SER A 211 -21.21 -1.04 -1.41
C SER A 211 -20.79 -1.56 -0.02
N MET A 212 -21.12 -0.80 1.02
CA MET A 212 -20.99 -1.26 2.41
C MET A 212 -22.29 -1.94 2.86
N SER A 213 -22.16 -3.03 3.64
CA SER A 213 -23.25 -3.78 4.23
C SER A 213 -23.16 -3.73 5.75
N SER A 214 -24.30 -3.67 6.45
CA SER A 214 -24.35 -3.51 7.91
C SER A 214 -23.87 -4.74 8.69
N ASP A 215 -23.88 -5.91 8.08
CA ASP A 215 -23.59 -7.22 8.69
C ASP A 215 -22.10 -7.62 8.64
N ARG A 216 -21.24 -6.76 8.09
CA ARG A 216 -19.80 -7.03 7.93
C ARG A 216 -18.94 -6.13 8.78
N ASN A 217 -17.70 -6.54 9.00
CA ASN A 217 -16.65 -5.69 9.58
C ASN A 217 -15.63 -5.37 8.50
N TYR A 218 -15.31 -4.09 8.33
CA TYR A 218 -14.41 -3.61 7.31
C TYR A 218 -13.04 -3.27 7.90
N ILE A 219 -12.00 -3.52 7.12
CA ILE A 219 -10.66 -3.02 7.44
C ILE A 219 -10.60 -1.56 7.02
N ALA A 220 -10.09 -0.73 7.91
CA ALA A 220 -9.83 0.68 7.65
C ALA A 220 -8.40 1.03 8.05
N LEU A 221 -7.81 2.00 7.35
CA LEU A 221 -6.50 2.56 7.69
C LEU A 221 -6.65 4.03 8.02
N VAL A 222 -6.01 4.41 9.12
CA VAL A 222 -5.94 5.80 9.55
C VAL A 222 -4.63 6.38 9.04
N TYR A 223 -4.74 7.46 8.29
CA TYR A 223 -3.60 8.18 7.77
C TYR A 223 -3.64 9.64 8.17
N GLU A 224 -2.49 10.29 8.07
CA GLU A 224 -2.40 11.74 8.04
C GLU A 224 -3.34 12.31 6.96
N TYR A 225 -4.06 13.37 7.31
CA TYR A 225 -4.78 14.15 6.31
C TYR A 225 -3.81 15.07 5.57
N VAL A 226 -3.61 14.80 4.28
CA VAL A 226 -2.80 15.65 3.39
C VAL A 226 -3.73 16.63 2.68
N GLU A 227 -3.51 17.92 2.92
CA GLU A 227 -4.25 19.01 2.28
C GLU A 227 -4.13 18.97 0.76
N GLU A 228 -5.23 19.36 0.09
CA GLU A 228 -5.23 19.51 -1.36
C GLU A 228 -4.23 20.57 -1.81
N GLY A 229 -3.45 20.22 -2.83
CA GLY A 229 -2.42 21.11 -3.34
C GLY A 229 -1.79 20.60 -4.62
N LYS A 230 -1.15 21.51 -5.35
CA LYS A 230 -0.53 21.21 -6.64
C LYS A 230 0.67 20.28 -6.43
N ASN A 231 0.75 19.23 -7.23
CA ASN A 231 1.89 18.34 -7.25
C ASN A 231 3.09 19.00 -7.95
N ASN A 232 4.21 19.13 -7.24
CA ASN A 232 5.48 19.50 -7.85
C ASN A 232 6.09 18.25 -8.51
N LYS A 233 6.37 18.33 -9.82
CA LYS A 233 6.89 17.21 -10.60
C LYS A 233 8.21 16.66 -10.06
N ALA A 234 9.14 17.52 -9.65
CA ALA A 234 10.43 17.09 -9.12
C ALA A 234 10.27 16.31 -7.80
N VAL A 235 9.39 16.78 -6.92
CA VAL A 235 9.09 16.08 -5.66
C VAL A 235 8.47 14.70 -5.92
N VAL A 236 7.56 14.60 -6.89
CA VAL A 236 6.94 13.32 -7.28
C VAL A 236 7.98 12.35 -7.85
N GLU A 237 8.91 12.84 -8.68
CA GLU A 237 10.01 12.05 -9.23
C GLU A 237 11.01 11.62 -8.15
N ASP A 238 11.28 12.45 -7.15
CA ASP A 238 12.14 12.09 -6.01
C ASP A 238 11.51 10.99 -5.15
N VAL A 239 10.20 11.06 -4.91
CA VAL A 239 9.42 10.01 -4.23
C VAL A 239 9.44 8.71 -5.04
N ASP A 240 9.18 8.79 -6.35
CA ASP A 240 9.25 7.64 -7.27
C ASP A 240 10.63 7.00 -7.27
N ARG A 241 11.69 7.81 -7.34
CA ARG A 241 13.07 7.34 -7.32
C ARG A 241 13.36 6.56 -6.04
N PHE A 242 12.91 7.06 -4.89
CA PHE A 242 13.03 6.32 -3.63
C PHE A 242 12.29 4.98 -3.70
N PHE A 243 11.02 4.97 -4.14
CA PHE A 243 10.24 3.74 -4.26
C PHE A 243 10.92 2.71 -5.18
N TRP A 244 11.38 3.13 -6.37
CA TRP A 244 12.13 2.25 -7.27
C TRP A 244 13.39 1.70 -6.61
N LEU A 245 14.22 2.56 -6.00
CA LEU A 245 15.42 2.13 -5.30
C LEU A 245 15.12 1.23 -4.10
N ALA A 246 13.98 1.38 -3.44
CA ALA A 246 13.54 0.60 -2.29
C ALA A 246 12.86 -0.74 -2.66
N GLY A 247 12.79 -1.06 -3.96
CA GLY A 247 12.22 -2.34 -4.45
C GLY A 247 10.71 -2.28 -4.70
N PHE A 248 10.09 -1.12 -4.74
CA PHE A 248 8.70 -0.96 -5.18
C PHE A 248 8.62 -0.82 -6.69
N GLY A 249 7.59 -1.43 -7.27
CA GLY A 249 7.15 -1.22 -8.65
C GLY A 249 5.78 -0.54 -8.67
N HIS A 250 5.53 0.27 -9.68
CA HIS A 250 4.20 0.86 -9.89
C HIS A 250 3.23 -0.12 -10.54
N THR A 251 1.94 0.06 -10.26
CA THR A 251 0.88 -0.59 -11.02
C THR A 251 0.74 0.00 -12.43
N MET A 252 -0.20 -0.57 -13.21
CA MET A 252 -0.49 -0.14 -14.59
C MET A 252 -1.36 1.11 -14.66
N SER A 253 -1.83 1.65 -13.54
CA SER A 253 -2.87 2.68 -13.51
C SER A 253 -2.51 3.87 -12.61
N PRO A 254 -1.34 4.52 -12.82
CA PRO A 254 -1.00 5.70 -12.05
C PRO A 254 -2.04 6.80 -12.29
N SER A 255 -2.35 7.57 -11.26
CA SER A 255 -3.36 8.63 -11.36
C SER A 255 -2.97 9.86 -10.54
N ALA A 256 -3.06 11.04 -11.15
CA ALA A 256 -2.77 12.31 -10.49
C ALA A 256 -3.63 12.54 -9.23
N LYS A 257 -4.84 11.98 -9.18
CA LYS A 257 -5.75 12.09 -8.03
C LYS A 257 -5.23 11.38 -6.77
N ASN A 258 -4.31 10.43 -6.95
CA ASN A 258 -3.68 9.70 -5.85
C ASN A 258 -2.47 10.46 -5.28
N TRP A 259 -2.20 11.67 -5.77
CA TRP A 259 -1.13 12.55 -5.30
C TRP A 259 -1.69 13.88 -4.84
N LYS A 260 -1.33 14.30 -3.62
CA LYS A 260 -1.71 15.60 -3.06
C LYS A 260 -0.47 16.29 -2.53
N SER A 261 -0.20 17.51 -3.00
CA SER A 261 0.95 18.30 -2.53
C SER A 261 2.30 17.56 -2.64
N GLY A 262 2.46 16.69 -3.65
CA GLY A 262 3.66 15.88 -3.86
C GLY A 262 3.72 14.57 -3.06
N VAL A 263 2.68 14.24 -2.29
CA VAL A 263 2.60 13.02 -1.47
C VAL A 263 1.64 12.01 -2.10
N LEU A 264 2.08 10.75 -2.24
CA LEU A 264 1.21 9.64 -2.64
C LEU A 264 0.24 9.30 -1.50
N VAL A 265 -1.06 9.44 -1.75
CA VAL A 265 -2.14 9.19 -0.78
C VAL A 265 -2.88 7.87 -1.01
N ASP A 266 -2.60 7.17 -2.10
CA ASP A 266 -3.08 5.80 -2.32
C ASP A 266 -1.89 4.85 -2.46
N LEU A 267 -1.58 4.10 -1.41
CA LEU A 267 -0.42 3.20 -1.45
C LEU A 267 -0.71 1.92 -2.25
N ALA A 268 -1.93 1.70 -2.75
CA ALA A 268 -2.22 0.59 -3.66
C ALA A 268 -1.63 0.81 -5.07
N ASP A 269 -1.21 2.04 -5.39
CA ASP A 269 -0.55 2.40 -6.67
C ASP A 269 0.87 1.84 -6.81
N ILE A 270 1.49 1.46 -5.68
CA ILE A 270 2.79 0.79 -5.64
C ILE A 270 2.63 -0.63 -5.13
N VAL A 271 3.60 -1.48 -5.45
CA VAL A 271 3.68 -2.87 -4.98
C VAL A 271 5.12 -3.12 -4.59
N HIS A 272 5.39 -3.57 -3.38
CA HIS A 272 6.74 -4.03 -3.02
C HIS A 272 7.11 -5.30 -3.78
N VAL A 273 8.41 -5.58 -3.97
CA VAL A 273 8.90 -6.72 -4.78
C VAL A 273 8.40 -8.11 -4.33
N GLY A 274 8.08 -8.27 -3.04
CA GLY A 274 7.48 -9.51 -2.50
C GLY A 274 5.96 -9.57 -2.63
N GLY A 275 5.32 -8.48 -3.06
CA GLY A 275 3.86 -8.32 -3.09
C GLY A 275 3.20 -8.90 -4.33
N TYR A 276 1.96 -9.36 -4.18
CA TYR A 276 1.20 -9.91 -5.29
C TYR A 276 0.93 -8.86 -6.38
N GLY A 277 1.31 -9.19 -7.61
CA GLY A 277 1.13 -8.33 -8.78
C GLY A 277 2.33 -7.43 -9.09
N TRP A 278 3.44 -7.54 -8.36
CA TRP A 278 4.70 -6.93 -8.76
C TRP A 278 5.18 -7.55 -10.08
N LYS A 279 5.73 -6.72 -10.98
CA LYS A 279 6.18 -7.15 -12.31
C LYS A 279 7.50 -6.49 -12.67
N GLU A 280 8.50 -7.31 -12.98
CA GLU A 280 9.82 -6.84 -13.40
C GLU A 280 9.74 -5.91 -14.62
N GLN A 281 8.83 -6.19 -15.58
CA GLN A 281 8.66 -5.35 -16.77
C GLN A 281 8.21 -3.91 -16.45
N LEU A 282 7.62 -3.68 -15.27
CA LEU A 282 7.15 -2.39 -14.80
C LEU A 282 8.11 -1.74 -13.80
N TYR A 283 9.16 -2.45 -13.39
CA TYR A 283 10.12 -2.01 -12.39
C TYR A 283 11.19 -1.12 -13.01
N LYS A 284 10.88 0.17 -13.07
CA LYS A 284 11.73 1.24 -13.60
C LYS A 284 11.29 2.57 -13.00
N PRO A 285 12.19 3.56 -12.89
CA PRO A 285 11.78 4.90 -12.48
C PRO A 285 10.82 5.48 -13.53
N ARG A 286 9.86 6.27 -13.07
CA ARG A 286 8.87 6.95 -13.89
C ARG A 286 9.02 8.46 -13.74
N THR A 287 8.84 9.18 -14.84
CA THR A 287 8.74 10.64 -14.80
C THR A 287 7.39 11.06 -14.23
N ALA A 288 7.31 12.28 -13.70
CA ALA A 288 6.06 12.83 -13.18
C ALA A 288 4.94 12.84 -14.25
N ASP A 289 5.28 12.98 -15.53
CA ASP A 289 4.30 12.95 -16.63
C ASP A 289 3.65 11.56 -16.81
N LEU A 290 4.38 10.49 -16.46
CA LEU A 290 3.84 9.12 -16.46
C LEU A 290 3.10 8.78 -15.16
N ILE A 291 3.33 9.53 -14.09
CA ILE A 291 2.72 9.30 -12.77
C ILE A 291 1.44 10.13 -12.62
N LEU A 292 1.48 11.40 -13.02
CA LEU A 292 0.41 12.38 -12.86
C LEU A 292 -0.53 12.37 -14.07
N ILE A 293 -0.92 11.19 -14.53
CA ILE A 293 -1.91 11.01 -15.59
C ILE A 293 -3.30 11.37 -15.05
N LYS A 294 -4.05 12.18 -15.80
CA LYS A 294 -5.41 12.60 -15.46
C LYS A 294 -6.44 11.51 -15.75
#